data_AF-A0A7C9N057-F1
#
_entry.id   AF-A0A7C9N057-F1
#
_cell.length_a   1.000
_cell.length_b   1.000
_cell.length_c   1.000
_cell.angle_alpha   90.00
_cell.angle_beta   90.00
_cell.angle_gamma   90.00
#
_symmetry.space_group_name_H-M   'P 1'
#
loop_
_entity.id
_entity.type
_entity.pdbx_description
1 polymer ?
#
loop_
_entity_poly.entity_id
_entity_poly.type
_entity_poly.pdbx_seq_one_letter_code
_entity_poly.pdbx_strand_id
1 'polypeptide(L)'
;MRDELAGKASRDLLRDTSVGLRVDAGNPSLKEVEKAAAALCAEEENAGWVRLPDSTLSDYLSGRRDVLPDWRFIHTFVVVCHRLAIANGLDPEPLRDLKATFGALWKAAKHKEKGSLTVITPLPYRQYDILEPTI
;
A
#
# COMPACT_ATOMS: atom_id res chain seq x y z
N MET A 1 2.64 23.15 -2.65
CA MET A 1 1.18 23.04 -2.93
C MET A 1 0.85 22.07 -4.07
N ARG A 2 1.46 22.16 -5.28
CA ARG A 2 1.15 21.20 -6.38
C ARG A 2 1.57 19.74 -6.11
N ASP A 3 2.71 19.50 -5.45
CA ASP A 3 3.16 18.11 -5.15
C ASP A 3 2.34 17.42 -4.07
N GLU A 4 1.84 18.17 -3.08
CA GLU A 4 0.98 17.66 -2.00
C GLU A 4 -0.39 17.21 -2.53
N LEU A 5 -0.99 17.99 -3.44
CA LEU A 5 -2.22 17.64 -4.14
C LEU A 5 -2.06 16.37 -4.99
N ALA A 6 -0.90 16.18 -5.62
CA ALA A 6 -0.61 15.00 -6.44
C ALA A 6 -0.38 13.72 -5.61
N GLY A 7 0.28 13.84 -4.45
CA GLY A 7 0.44 12.73 -3.50
C GLY A 7 -0.89 12.27 -2.92
N LYS A 8 -1.75 13.23 -2.55
CA LYS A 8 -3.12 12.94 -2.10
C LYS A 8 -3.93 12.25 -3.19
N ALA A 9 -3.90 12.75 -4.43
CA ALA A 9 -4.61 12.15 -5.56
C ALA A 9 -4.17 10.70 -5.85
N SER A 10 -2.88 10.38 -5.74
CA SER A 10 -2.38 9.01 -5.94
C SER A 10 -2.85 8.05 -4.84
N ARG A 11 -2.94 8.53 -3.61
CA ARG A 11 -3.47 7.76 -2.48
C ARG A 11 -4.97 7.54 -2.58
N ASP A 12 -5.70 8.58 -2.95
CA ASP A 12 -7.14 8.51 -3.20
C ASP A 12 -7.43 7.50 -4.31
N LEU A 13 -6.69 7.57 -5.43
CA LEU A 13 -6.82 6.60 -6.53
C LEU A 13 -6.53 5.16 -6.10
N LEU A 14 -5.46 4.93 -5.33
CA LEU A 14 -5.14 3.59 -4.81
C LEU A 14 -6.26 3.05 -3.92
N ARG A 15 -6.80 3.88 -3.02
CA ARG A 15 -7.93 3.51 -2.16
C ARG A 15 -9.17 3.21 -2.98
N ASP A 16 -9.53 4.09 -3.90
CA ASP A 16 -10.75 3.95 -4.71
C ASP A 16 -10.67 2.70 -5.60
N THR A 17 -9.47 2.38 -6.11
CA THR A 17 -9.20 1.12 -6.82
C THR A 17 -9.30 -0.09 -5.88
N SER A 18 -8.84 -0.01 -4.63
CA SER A 18 -9.06 -1.06 -3.63
C SER A 18 -10.53 -1.28 -3.31
N VAL A 19 -11.32 -0.21 -3.24
CA VAL A 19 -12.78 -0.29 -3.05
C VAL A 19 -13.42 -0.97 -4.26
N GLY A 20 -13.05 -0.57 -5.48
CA GLY A 20 -13.50 -1.21 -6.72
C GLY A 20 -13.21 -2.71 -6.74
N LEU A 21 -11.95 -3.10 -6.49
CA LEU A 21 -11.55 -4.51 -6.44
C LEU A 21 -12.39 -5.33 -5.43
N ARG A 22 -12.72 -4.75 -4.28
CA ARG A 22 -13.58 -5.44 -3.30
C ARG A 22 -14.99 -5.64 -3.85
N VAL A 23 -15.56 -4.63 -4.50
CA VAL A 23 -16.87 -4.73 -5.13
C VAL A 23 -16.85 -5.80 -6.23
N ASP A 24 -15.83 -5.78 -7.09
CA ASP A 24 -15.65 -6.73 -8.18
C ASP A 24 -15.42 -8.18 -7.68
N ALA A 25 -14.91 -8.34 -6.47
CA ALA A 25 -14.79 -9.65 -5.80
C ALA A 25 -16.12 -10.17 -5.20
N GLY A 26 -17.24 -9.51 -5.47
CA GLY A 26 -18.56 -9.85 -4.90
C GLY A 26 -18.87 -9.12 -3.59
N ASN A 27 -18.15 -8.03 -3.31
CA ASN A 27 -18.30 -7.21 -2.11
C ASN A 27 -18.25 -8.01 -0.79
N PRO A 28 -17.20 -8.82 -0.55
CA PRO A 28 -17.06 -9.56 0.69
C PRO A 28 -17.03 -8.60 1.89
N SER A 29 -17.59 -9.07 3.00
CA SER A 29 -17.48 -8.37 4.27
C SER A 29 -16.01 -8.30 4.72
N LEU A 30 -15.68 -7.26 5.49
CA LEU A 30 -14.31 -7.08 5.97
C LEU A 30 -13.84 -8.26 6.85
N LYS A 31 -14.77 -8.89 7.56
CA LYS A 31 -14.53 -10.11 8.34
C LYS A 31 -14.18 -11.32 7.46
N GLU A 32 -14.80 -11.45 6.29
CA GLU A 32 -14.46 -12.50 5.32
C GLU A 32 -13.07 -12.28 4.73
N VAL A 33 -12.72 -11.02 4.43
CA VAL A 33 -11.38 -10.65 3.97
C VAL A 33 -10.33 -10.95 5.05
N GLU A 34 -10.58 -10.57 6.30
CA GLU A 34 -9.68 -10.87 7.43
C GLU A 34 -9.49 -12.39 7.60
N LYS A 35 -10.57 -13.17 7.56
CA LYS A 35 -10.51 -14.62 7.68
C LYS A 35 -9.71 -15.25 6.53
N ALA A 36 -9.93 -14.79 5.29
CA ALA A 36 -9.21 -15.28 4.13
C ALA A 36 -7.72 -14.89 4.17
N ALA A 37 -7.38 -13.69 4.66
CA ALA A 37 -6.00 -13.27 4.89
C ALA A 37 -5.31 -14.14 5.96
N ALA A 38 -6.01 -14.45 7.05
CA ALA A 38 -5.48 -15.31 8.09
C ALA A 38 -5.24 -16.75 7.58
N ALA A 39 -6.14 -17.29 6.75
CA ALA A 39 -5.96 -18.57 6.09
C ALA A 39 -4.74 -18.56 5.15
N LEU A 40 -4.59 -17.51 4.33
CA LEU A 40 -3.43 -17.33 3.45
C LEU A 40 -2.11 -17.28 4.23
N CYS A 41 -2.06 -16.57 5.36
CA CYS A 41 -0.88 -16.54 6.23
C CYS A 41 -0.54 -17.92 6.80
N ALA A 42 -1.54 -18.78 7.07
CA ALA A 42 -1.33 -20.12 7.61
C ALA A 42 -0.90 -21.13 6.53
N GLU A 43 -1.38 -20.98 5.30
CA GLU A 43 -1.03 -21.84 4.16
C GLU A 43 0.41 -21.63 3.69
N GLU A 44 0.88 -20.38 3.70
CA GLU A 44 2.16 -19.99 3.10
C GLU A 44 3.02 -19.20 4.10
N GLU A 45 3.47 -19.88 5.16
CA GLU A 45 4.17 -19.31 6.32
C GLU A 45 5.42 -18.47 5.96
N ASN A 46 6.03 -18.67 4.77
CA ASN A 46 7.24 -17.97 4.32
C ASN A 46 7.04 -16.98 3.16
N ALA A 47 5.81 -16.77 2.68
CA ALA A 47 5.55 -15.94 1.51
C ALA A 47 5.43 -14.43 1.81
N GLY A 48 5.57 -14.04 3.08
CA GLY A 48 5.55 -12.63 3.50
C GLY A 48 4.15 -12.00 3.55
N TRP A 49 3.10 -12.82 3.60
CA TRP A 49 1.72 -12.39 3.81
C TRP A 49 1.53 -11.75 5.17
N VAL A 50 0.64 -10.76 5.25
CA VAL A 50 0.29 -10.09 6.50
C VAL A 50 -1.19 -10.24 6.80
N ARG A 51 -1.53 -10.29 8.09
CA ARG A 51 -2.92 -10.22 8.52
C ARG A 51 -3.53 -8.88 8.09
N LEU A 52 -4.83 -8.91 7.80
CA LEU A 52 -5.64 -7.75 7.45
C LEU A 52 -6.73 -7.54 8.52
N PRO A 53 -6.41 -6.94 9.68
CA PRO A 53 -7.41 -6.70 10.71
C PRO A 53 -8.56 -5.84 10.17
N ASP A 54 -9.80 -6.21 10.48
CA ASP A 54 -11.00 -5.51 10.03
C ASP A 54 -10.93 -3.99 10.28
N SER A 55 -10.53 -3.57 11.49
CA SER A 55 -10.40 -2.15 11.83
C SER A 55 -9.43 -1.40 10.91
N THR A 56 -8.27 -2.00 10.63
CA THR A 56 -7.23 -1.43 9.77
C THR A 56 -7.69 -1.35 8.33
N LEU A 57 -8.38 -2.39 7.86
CA LEU A 57 -8.94 -2.45 6.51
C LEU A 57 -10.07 -1.43 6.33
N SER A 58 -10.96 -1.32 7.32
CA SER A 58 -12.04 -0.34 7.38
C SER A 58 -11.51 1.09 7.33
N ASP A 59 -10.49 1.41 8.14
CA ASP A 59 -9.87 2.73 8.17
C ASP A 59 -9.19 3.10 6.85
N TYR A 60 -8.53 2.12 6.22
CA TYR A 60 -7.92 2.29 4.91
C TYR A 60 -8.98 2.55 3.82
N LEU A 61 -9.97 1.66 3.69
CA LEU A 61 -11.00 1.74 2.65
C LEU A 61 -11.91 2.97 2.81
N SER A 62 -12.13 3.41 4.05
CA SER A 62 -12.92 4.63 4.33
C SER A 62 -12.11 5.92 4.20
N GLY A 63 -10.80 5.83 3.94
CA GLY A 63 -9.91 6.99 3.87
C GLY A 63 -9.67 7.69 5.20
N ARG A 64 -10.04 7.08 6.34
CA ARG A 64 -9.78 7.63 7.69
C ARG A 64 -8.31 7.56 8.07
N ARG A 65 -7.53 6.75 7.35
CA ARG A 65 -6.11 6.57 7.61
C ARG A 65 -5.27 7.57 6.82
N ASP A 66 -4.59 8.47 7.56
CA ASP A 66 -3.66 9.45 6.99
C ASP A 66 -2.31 8.87 6.57
N VAL A 67 -2.00 7.63 6.93
CA VAL A 67 -0.74 6.96 6.57
C VAL A 67 -1.00 5.87 5.54
N LEU A 68 -0.26 5.90 4.43
CA LEU A 68 -0.32 4.85 3.41
C LEU A 68 0.11 3.48 4.01
N PRO A 69 -0.70 2.41 3.85
CA PRO A 69 -0.30 1.08 4.29
C PRO A 69 0.96 0.59 3.58
N ASP A 70 1.68 -0.32 4.22
CA ASP A 70 2.83 -0.98 3.60
C ASP A 70 2.43 -1.81 2.38
N TRP A 71 3.38 -1.99 1.47
CA TRP A 71 3.15 -2.78 0.25
C TRP A 71 2.62 -4.19 0.57
N ARG A 72 3.12 -4.84 1.61
CA ARG A 72 2.65 -6.18 2.03
C ARG A 72 1.17 -6.20 2.36
N PHE A 73 0.64 -5.12 2.95
CA PHE A 73 -0.78 -4.99 3.27
C PHE A 73 -1.62 -4.93 1.98
N ILE A 74 -1.26 -4.04 1.05
CA ILE A 74 -1.95 -3.89 -0.23
C ILE A 74 -1.85 -5.18 -1.06
N HIS A 75 -0.67 -5.78 -1.10
CA HIS A 75 -0.42 -7.02 -1.85
C HIS A 75 -1.21 -8.21 -1.31
N THR A 76 -1.28 -8.37 0.02
CA THR A 76 -2.11 -9.41 0.65
C THR A 76 -3.59 -9.17 0.36
N PHE A 77 -4.06 -7.93 0.45
CA PHE A 77 -5.44 -7.57 0.13
C PHE A 77 -5.83 -7.92 -1.31
N VAL A 78 -4.98 -7.59 -2.29
CA VAL A 78 -5.23 -7.91 -3.71
C VAL A 78 -5.36 -9.41 -3.93
N VAL A 79 -4.45 -10.20 -3.34
CA VAL A 79 -4.47 -11.67 -3.48
C VAL A 79 -5.72 -12.27 -2.84
N VAL A 80 -6.10 -11.79 -1.66
CA VAL A 80 -7.31 -12.25 -0.96
C VAL A 80 -8.56 -11.92 -1.77
N CYS A 81 -8.72 -10.70 -2.26
CA CYS A 81 -9.87 -10.33 -3.10
C CYS A 81 -9.95 -11.16 -4.37
N HIS A 82 -8.81 -11.42 -5.04
CA HIS A 82 -8.78 -12.28 -6.21
C HIS A 82 -9.17 -13.73 -5.89
N ARG A 83 -8.67 -14.31 -4.78
CA ARG A 83 -9.07 -15.65 -4.33
C ARG A 83 -10.56 -15.72 -3.99
N LEU A 84 -11.10 -14.69 -3.33
CA LEU A 84 -12.52 -14.61 -3.00
C LEU A 84 -13.39 -14.47 -4.25
N ALA A 85 -12.97 -13.68 -5.25
CA ALA A 85 -13.68 -13.56 -6.52
C ALA A 85 -13.80 -14.93 -7.22
N ILE A 86 -12.70 -15.67 -7.32
CA ILE A 86 -12.70 -17.04 -7.87
C ILE A 86 -13.62 -17.97 -7.06
N ALA A 87 -13.52 -17.94 -5.73
CA ALA A 87 -14.36 -18.76 -4.86
C ALA A 87 -15.86 -18.46 -5.00
N ASN A 88 -16.20 -17.21 -5.36
CA ASN A 88 -17.56 -16.76 -5.63
C ASN A 88 -18.03 -17.03 -7.07
N GLY A 89 -17.21 -17.68 -7.90
CA GLY A 89 -17.53 -17.98 -9.30
C GLY A 89 -17.48 -16.76 -10.23
N LEU A 90 -16.81 -15.69 -9.81
CA LEU A 90 -16.55 -14.51 -10.63
C LEU A 90 -15.29 -14.72 -11.47
N ASP A 91 -15.17 -13.95 -12.56
CA ASP A 91 -14.00 -13.94 -13.44
C ASP A 91 -13.16 -12.68 -13.18
N PRO A 92 -12.30 -12.66 -12.15
CA PRO A 92 -11.46 -11.51 -11.87
C PRO A 92 -10.36 -11.35 -12.92
N GLU A 93 -9.89 -10.11 -13.11
CA GLU A 93 -8.69 -9.82 -13.89
C GLU A 93 -7.50 -10.67 -13.40
N PRO A 94 -6.59 -11.12 -14.30
CA PRO A 94 -5.45 -11.94 -13.89
C PRO A 94 -4.66 -11.33 -12.74
N LEU A 95 -4.39 -12.14 -11.72
CA LEU A 95 -3.68 -11.68 -10.51
C LEU A 95 -2.35 -10.95 -10.80
N ARG A 96 -1.66 -11.29 -11.89
CA ARG A 96 -0.43 -10.63 -12.33
C ARG A 96 -0.68 -9.15 -12.65
N ASP A 97 -1.75 -8.86 -13.36
CA ASP A 97 -2.08 -7.52 -13.86
C ASP A 97 -2.59 -6.65 -12.71
N LEU A 98 -3.45 -7.20 -11.86
CA LEU A 98 -3.84 -6.57 -10.59
C LEU A 98 -2.60 -6.21 -9.75
N LYS A 99 -1.68 -7.15 -9.52
CA LYS A 99 -0.45 -6.87 -8.75
C LYS A 99 0.41 -5.76 -9.39
N ALA A 100 0.49 -5.71 -10.72
CA ALA A 100 1.22 -4.67 -11.43
C ALA A 100 0.57 -3.29 -11.24
N THR A 101 -0.76 -3.21 -11.43
CA THR A 101 -1.56 -2.00 -11.27
C THR A 101 -1.45 -1.44 -9.85
N PHE A 102 -1.74 -2.27 -8.84
CA PHE A 102 -1.65 -1.86 -7.43
C PHE A 102 -0.22 -1.52 -7.02
N GLY A 103 0.78 -2.23 -7.55
CA GLY A 103 2.20 -1.95 -7.30
C GLY A 103 2.62 -0.59 -7.86
N ALA A 104 2.16 -0.22 -9.05
CA ALA A 104 2.43 1.08 -9.65
C ALA A 104 1.77 2.21 -8.85
N LEU A 105 0.50 2.03 -8.48
CA LEU A 105 -0.25 3.00 -7.65
C LEU A 105 0.37 3.19 -6.27
N TRP A 106 0.77 2.11 -5.60
CA TRP A 106 1.44 2.18 -4.30
C TRP A 106 2.79 2.89 -4.38
N LYS A 107 3.60 2.58 -5.41
CA LYS A 107 4.88 3.27 -5.63
C LYS A 107 4.67 4.76 -5.89
N ALA A 108 3.71 5.12 -6.74
CA ALA A 108 3.38 6.52 -7.00
C ALA A 108 2.98 7.27 -5.73
N ALA A 109 2.12 6.66 -4.90
CA ALA A 109 1.76 7.21 -3.59
C ALA A 109 2.97 7.33 -2.64
N LYS A 110 3.85 6.31 -2.58
CA LYS A 110 4.99 6.28 -1.65
C LYS A 110 6.12 7.24 -2.02
N HIS A 111 6.46 7.35 -3.31
CA HIS A 111 7.51 8.28 -3.77
C HIS A 111 7.16 9.73 -3.45
N LYS A 112 5.86 10.07 -3.44
CA LYS A 112 5.37 11.41 -3.14
C LYS A 112 5.29 11.71 -1.64
N GLU A 113 5.07 10.70 -0.79
CA GLU A 113 5.27 10.86 0.67
C GLU A 113 6.72 11.21 1.01
N LYS A 114 7.71 10.55 0.36
CA LYS A 114 9.14 10.84 0.60
C LYS A 114 9.60 12.18 0.05
N GLY A 115 8.98 12.66 -1.03
CA GLY A 115 9.27 13.98 -1.61
C GLY A 115 8.88 15.16 -0.71
N SER A 116 8.08 14.92 0.34
CA SER A 116 7.69 15.94 1.33
C SER A 116 8.62 16.03 2.55
N LEU A 117 9.58 15.10 2.70
CA LEU A 117 10.48 15.00 3.86
C LEU A 117 11.93 15.40 3.59
N THR A 118 12.28 15.90 2.40
CA THR A 118 13.56 16.60 2.20
C THR A 118 13.49 18.04 2.72
N VAL A 119 13.15 18.21 4.00
CA VAL A 119 13.86 19.21 4.80
C VAL A 119 15.19 18.54 5.08
N ILE A 120 16.18 18.86 4.25
CA ILE A 120 17.58 18.57 4.54
C ILE A 120 17.85 19.25 5.87
N THR A 121 17.82 18.50 6.97
CA THR A 121 18.54 18.91 8.18
C THR A 121 19.98 19.09 7.71
N PRO A 122 20.56 20.30 7.73
CA PRO A 122 21.99 20.40 7.50
C PRO A 122 22.63 19.57 8.61
N LEU A 123 23.33 18.51 8.22
CA LEU A 123 24.20 17.78 9.13
C LEU A 123 25.06 18.85 9.84
N PRO A 124 25.15 18.86 11.18
CA PRO A 124 26.03 19.80 11.85
C PRO A 124 27.44 19.53 11.31
N TYR A 125 28.05 20.57 10.74
CA TYR A 125 29.42 20.59 10.25
C TYR A 125 30.32 19.75 11.15
N ARG A 126 30.95 18.70 10.61
CA ARG A 126 32.09 18.07 11.28
C ARG A 126 33.28 19.01 11.12
N GLN A 127 33.82 19.43 12.25
CA GLN A 127 34.85 20.46 12.46
C GLN A 127 36.25 20.17 11.83
N TYR A 128 36.38 19.27 10.85
CA TYR A 128 37.70 18.84 10.35
C TYR A 128 37.94 19.05 8.85
N ASP A 129 37.03 19.72 8.12
CA ASP A 129 37.22 20.07 6.69
C ASP A 129 37.95 21.42 6.47
N ILE A 130 38.73 21.90 7.44
CA ILE A 130 39.64 23.03 7.23
C ILE A 130 40.98 22.45 6.77
N LEU A 131 41.15 22.29 5.45
CA LEU A 131 42.48 22.17 4.86
C LEU A 131 43.11 23.57 4.85
N GLU A 132 44.09 23.78 5.72
CA GLU A 132 44.93 24.99 5.69
C GLU A 132 45.69 25.05 4.35
N PRO A 133 45.83 26.24 3.73
CA PRO A 133 46.67 26.40 2.56
C PRO A 133 48.15 26.27 2.98
N THR A 134 48.83 25.25 2.47
CA THR A 134 50.29 25.17 2.54
C THR A 134 50.88 26.32 1.72
N ILE A 135 51.64 27.19 2.39
CA ILE A 135 52.43 28.28 1.80
C ILE A 135 53.65 27.67 1.08
#